data_AF-A0A969ICW3-F1
#
_entry.id   AF-A0A969ICW3-F1
#
_cell.length_a   1.000
_cell.length_b   1.000
_cell.length_c   1.000
_cell.angle_alpha   90.00
_cell.angle_beta   90.00
_cell.angle_gamma   90.00
#
_symmetry.space_group_name_H-M   'P 1'
#
loop_
_entity.id
_entity.type
_entity.pdbx_description
1 polymer ?
#
loop_
_entity_poly.entity_id
_entity_poly.type
_entity_poly.pdbx_seq_one_letter_code
_entity_poly.pdbx_strand_id
1 'polypeptide(L)'
;MASDLPGEQSWPTQPFPTVVPPFNRQKITSADLDPYFLSDSERVSWKNRLDTVPAGLFVPMSTKRETFAIPGAVGGASWGSTASIPDKGIVFVRSIDYPSVYGPVNKRTPPTKEELEQLKLMASGQTIYMSTCANCHGFDRRGGIGPELLTMKNKFNLKDFQQLVTNGKGEMPANPGLTETDVKNLYDYIITAPGGGGGNRGGPINQLKITGPVVDSGGAPGGLLTRPVNGFFGRFGMSYGPPYPDEVDAPTDRYFIPPGWGLSFPYIISPPWSTITAYDLNTGKIKWQVPIGTDEEAVKQGRKNTGVLRAQRQSMVVTSSGVILYR
;
A
#
# COMPACT_ATOMS: atom_id res chain seq x y z
N MET A 1 -12.37 8.85 -20.24
CA MET A 1 -11.05 8.98 -20.90
C MET A 1 -10.48 7.58 -21.01
N ALA A 2 -9.89 7.22 -22.15
CA ALA A 2 -9.22 5.93 -22.31
C ALA A 2 -7.85 5.94 -21.62
N SER A 3 -7.42 4.78 -21.13
CA SER A 3 -6.06 4.61 -20.59
C SER A 3 -5.01 4.79 -21.69
N ASP A 4 -3.88 5.35 -21.33
CA ASP A 4 -2.67 5.42 -22.17
C ASP A 4 -1.57 4.45 -21.68
N LEU A 5 -1.90 3.56 -20.73
CA LEU A 5 -1.00 2.49 -20.31
C LEU A 5 -0.92 1.40 -21.39
N PRO A 6 0.29 1.01 -21.82
CA PRO A 6 0.47 -0.06 -22.81
C PRO A 6 -0.17 -1.38 -22.35
N GLY A 7 -0.98 -1.98 -23.22
CA GLY A 7 -1.69 -3.24 -22.96
C GLY A 7 -2.97 -3.12 -22.16
N GLU A 8 -3.29 -1.94 -21.57
CA GLU A 8 -4.56 -1.73 -20.89
C GLU A 8 -5.69 -1.49 -21.92
N GLN A 9 -6.80 -2.21 -21.75
CA GLN A 9 -8.00 -2.02 -22.56
C GLN A 9 -9.08 -1.37 -21.70
N SER A 10 -9.37 -0.09 -21.96
CA SER A 10 -10.53 0.57 -21.38
C SER A 10 -11.80 0.09 -22.09
N TRP A 11 -12.84 -0.24 -21.32
CA TRP A 11 -14.14 -0.56 -21.90
C TRP A 11 -14.73 0.67 -22.61
N PRO A 12 -15.49 0.51 -23.71
CA PRO A 12 -16.05 1.65 -24.45
C PRO A 12 -16.98 2.54 -23.62
N THR A 13 -17.64 1.98 -22.61
CA THR A 13 -18.55 2.70 -21.72
C THR A 13 -18.22 2.41 -20.25
N GLN A 14 -18.42 3.40 -19.38
CA GLN A 14 -18.35 3.18 -17.94
C GLN A 14 -19.64 3.69 -17.31
N PRO A 15 -20.62 2.82 -17.01
CA PRO A 15 -21.93 3.25 -16.57
C PRO A 15 -21.87 3.84 -15.17
N PHE A 16 -22.48 5.00 -14.99
CA PHE A 16 -22.73 5.58 -13.68
C PHE A 16 -24.17 5.27 -13.28
N PRO A 17 -24.43 4.69 -12.09
CA PRO A 17 -25.78 4.54 -11.59
C PRO A 17 -26.48 5.91 -11.52
N THR A 18 -27.62 6.05 -12.18
CA THR A 18 -28.41 7.30 -12.21
C THR A 18 -29.59 7.28 -11.26
N VAL A 19 -30.00 6.10 -10.80
CA VAL A 19 -31.20 5.90 -9.96
C VAL A 19 -30.90 6.13 -8.49
N VAL A 20 -29.80 5.56 -7.99
CA VAL A 20 -29.41 5.65 -6.58
C VAL A 20 -28.35 6.73 -6.41
N PRO A 21 -28.57 7.76 -5.57
CA PRO A 21 -27.57 8.78 -5.32
C PRO A 21 -26.28 8.16 -4.73
N PRO A 22 -25.09 8.69 -5.04
CA PRO A 22 -23.84 8.17 -4.49
C PRO A 22 -23.74 8.43 -2.98
N PHE A 23 -23.19 7.47 -2.23
CA PHE A 23 -22.97 7.60 -0.77
C PHE A 23 -21.65 8.29 -0.43
N ASN A 24 -20.72 8.35 -1.37
CA ASN A 24 -19.40 8.93 -1.21
C ASN A 24 -19.13 9.97 -2.31
N ARG A 25 -18.17 10.86 -2.08
CA ARG A 25 -17.74 11.80 -3.11
C ARG A 25 -17.09 11.03 -4.28
N GLN A 26 -17.54 11.31 -5.50
CA GLN A 26 -17.05 10.67 -6.75
C GLN A 26 -16.34 11.66 -7.69
N LYS A 27 -16.34 12.95 -7.33
CA LYS A 27 -15.67 14.03 -8.06
C LYS A 27 -15.02 14.96 -7.04
N ILE A 28 -13.88 15.53 -7.40
CA ILE A 28 -13.16 16.51 -6.58
C ILE A 28 -12.86 17.71 -7.45
N THR A 29 -13.13 18.90 -6.91
CA THR A 29 -12.87 20.18 -7.56
C THR A 29 -12.13 21.08 -6.57
N SER A 30 -11.66 22.24 -7.04
CA SER A 30 -11.04 23.24 -6.15
C SER A 30 -11.99 23.76 -5.06
N ALA A 31 -13.31 23.63 -5.22
CA ALA A 31 -14.30 23.95 -4.19
C ALA A 31 -14.35 22.90 -3.06
N ASP A 32 -13.89 21.68 -3.32
CA ASP A 32 -13.80 20.61 -2.34
C ASP A 32 -12.52 20.69 -1.50
N LEU A 33 -11.64 21.65 -1.78
CA LEU A 33 -10.39 21.78 -1.04
C LEU A 33 -10.64 22.07 0.43
N ASP A 34 -9.93 21.34 1.26
CA ASP A 34 -10.02 21.48 2.69
C ASP A 34 -9.74 22.93 3.13
N PRO A 35 -10.67 23.60 3.82
CA PRO A 35 -10.52 25.01 4.17
C PRO A 35 -9.58 25.27 5.36
N TYR A 36 -8.84 24.26 5.83
CA TYR A 36 -8.54 24.14 7.25
C TYR A 36 -7.10 23.74 7.59
N PHE A 37 -6.62 22.67 6.97
CA PHE A 37 -5.30 22.09 7.14
C PHE A 37 -4.36 22.49 6.00
N LEU A 38 -4.91 23.07 4.93
CA LEU A 38 -4.11 23.67 3.85
C LEU A 38 -3.70 25.08 4.23
N SER A 39 -2.39 25.34 4.21
CA SER A 39 -1.88 26.71 4.14
C SER A 39 -2.33 27.41 2.85
N ASP A 40 -2.27 28.74 2.81
CA ASP A 40 -2.69 29.51 1.63
C ASP A 40 -1.88 29.12 0.37
N SER A 41 -0.57 28.87 0.53
CA SER A 41 0.29 28.44 -0.57
C SER A 41 -0.06 27.03 -1.07
N GLU A 42 -0.35 26.09 -0.16
CA GLU A 42 -0.82 24.75 -0.53
C GLU A 42 -2.18 24.80 -1.22
N ARG A 43 -3.11 25.65 -0.77
CA ARG A 43 -4.42 25.81 -1.39
C ARG A 43 -4.30 26.28 -2.84
N VAL A 44 -3.45 27.27 -3.11
CA VAL A 44 -3.20 27.75 -4.47
C VAL A 44 -2.57 26.64 -5.31
N SER A 45 -1.58 25.93 -4.78
CA SER A 45 -0.93 24.80 -5.46
C SER A 45 -1.92 23.70 -5.82
N TRP A 46 -2.75 23.27 -4.87
CA TRP A 46 -3.76 22.22 -5.08
C TRP A 46 -4.87 22.64 -6.02
N LYS A 47 -5.31 23.90 -5.98
CA LYS A 47 -6.26 24.44 -6.94
C LYS A 47 -5.73 24.31 -8.37
N ASN A 48 -4.50 24.79 -8.61
CA ASN A 48 -3.87 24.70 -9.92
C ASN A 48 -3.71 23.23 -10.39
N ARG A 49 -3.39 22.32 -9.49
CA ARG A 49 -3.29 20.88 -9.81
C ARG A 49 -4.66 20.28 -10.14
N LEU A 50 -5.70 20.54 -9.36
CA LEU A 50 -7.05 20.02 -9.62
C LEU A 50 -7.67 20.54 -10.91
N ASP A 51 -7.32 21.77 -11.31
CA ASP A 51 -7.81 22.37 -12.55
C ASP A 51 -7.09 21.82 -13.81
N THR A 52 -5.93 21.16 -13.64
CA THR A 52 -5.08 20.67 -14.75
C THR A 52 -4.99 19.15 -14.84
N VAL A 53 -5.17 18.45 -13.73
CA VAL A 53 -5.01 16.99 -13.63
C VAL A 53 -6.38 16.32 -13.67
N PRO A 54 -6.57 15.27 -14.50
CA PRO A 54 -7.81 14.49 -14.49
C PRO A 54 -8.11 13.90 -13.10
N ALA A 55 -9.33 14.17 -12.62
CA ALA A 55 -9.76 13.81 -11.27
C ALA A 55 -11.17 13.20 -11.26
N GLY A 56 -11.38 12.14 -10.47
CA GLY A 56 -12.70 11.54 -10.25
C GLY A 56 -12.73 10.01 -10.25
N LEU A 57 -13.95 9.46 -10.25
CA LEU A 57 -14.19 8.03 -10.35
C LEU A 57 -13.80 7.51 -11.75
N PHE A 58 -13.09 6.38 -11.80
CA PHE A 58 -12.63 5.71 -13.03
C PHE A 58 -11.67 6.51 -13.92
N VAL A 59 -10.94 7.48 -13.36
CA VAL A 59 -9.84 8.11 -14.09
C VAL A 59 -8.71 7.09 -14.26
N PRO A 60 -8.36 6.69 -15.50
CA PRO A 60 -7.29 5.75 -15.72
C PRO A 60 -5.95 6.40 -15.41
N MET A 61 -5.06 5.60 -14.82
CA MET A 61 -3.68 5.95 -14.57
C MET A 61 -2.94 6.29 -15.88
N SER A 62 -1.76 6.90 -15.77
CA SER A 62 -0.98 7.26 -16.94
C SER A 62 0.51 7.15 -16.72
N THR A 63 1.26 6.87 -17.80
CA THR A 63 2.73 6.94 -17.81
C THR A 63 3.26 8.37 -17.96
N LYS A 64 2.41 9.35 -18.27
CA LYS A 64 2.82 10.71 -18.67
C LYS A 64 2.37 11.80 -17.71
N ARG A 65 1.32 11.55 -16.93
CA ARG A 65 0.66 12.56 -16.10
C ARG A 65 0.24 11.98 -14.76
N GLU A 66 0.04 12.90 -13.82
CA GLU A 66 -0.62 12.62 -12.56
C GLU A 66 -2.11 12.28 -12.79
N THR A 67 -2.71 11.60 -11.82
CA THR A 67 -4.14 11.31 -11.75
C THR A 67 -4.65 11.39 -10.32
N PHE A 68 -5.86 11.91 -10.15
CA PHE A 68 -6.54 11.92 -8.86
C PHE A 68 -7.76 10.99 -8.89
N ALA A 69 -7.81 10.06 -7.96
CA ALA A 69 -8.95 9.17 -7.78
C ALA A 69 -9.73 9.56 -6.52
N ILE A 70 -11.05 9.68 -6.66
CA ILE A 70 -11.96 9.79 -5.52
C ILE A 70 -13.23 8.96 -5.82
N PRO A 71 -13.55 7.93 -5.01
CA PRO A 71 -12.76 7.43 -3.88
C PRO A 71 -11.39 6.88 -4.34
N GLY A 72 -10.36 7.10 -3.54
CA GLY A 72 -9.01 6.58 -3.75
C GLY A 72 -8.84 5.14 -3.30
N ALA A 73 -7.61 4.63 -3.30
CA ALA A 73 -7.27 3.23 -2.99
C ALA A 73 -7.79 2.72 -1.64
N VAL A 74 -8.00 3.61 -0.67
CA VAL A 74 -8.54 3.27 0.66
C VAL A 74 -9.85 4.02 0.95
N GLY A 75 -10.44 4.68 -0.06
CA GLY A 75 -11.70 5.39 0.06
C GLY A 75 -12.90 4.51 -0.33
N GLY A 76 -14.10 5.06 -0.21
CA GLY A 76 -15.36 4.40 -0.55
C GLY A 76 -15.83 3.42 0.52
N ALA A 77 -16.64 2.44 0.10
CA ALA A 77 -17.15 1.37 0.94
C ALA A 77 -16.11 0.25 1.05
N SER A 78 -15.41 0.17 2.19
CA SER A 78 -14.34 -0.81 2.45
C SER A 78 -14.87 -2.09 3.14
N TRP A 79 -13.99 -3.01 3.54
CA TRP A 79 -14.39 -4.24 4.24
C TRP A 79 -15.23 -3.99 5.49
N GLY A 80 -16.32 -4.75 5.64
CA GLY A 80 -17.23 -4.66 6.78
C GLY A 80 -18.08 -3.39 6.83
N SER A 81 -18.20 -2.66 5.72
CA SER A 81 -18.84 -1.34 5.69
C SER A 81 -20.36 -1.36 5.51
N THR A 82 -21.01 -2.51 5.47
CA THR A 82 -22.45 -2.58 5.20
C THR A 82 -23.23 -3.34 6.26
N ALA A 83 -24.48 -2.93 6.45
CA ALA A 83 -25.47 -3.66 7.24
C ALA A 83 -26.86 -3.43 6.62
N SER A 84 -27.85 -4.23 6.96
CA SER A 84 -29.20 -4.08 6.40
C SER A 84 -30.30 -4.43 7.39
N ILE A 85 -31.50 -3.92 7.14
CA ILE A 85 -32.76 -4.35 7.73
C ILE A 85 -33.63 -4.85 6.56
N PRO A 86 -33.53 -6.14 6.19
CA PRO A 86 -34.13 -6.65 4.95
C PRO A 86 -35.65 -6.50 4.88
N ASP A 87 -36.36 -6.74 5.98
CA ASP A 87 -37.82 -6.61 6.09
C ASP A 87 -38.32 -5.18 5.87
N LYS A 88 -37.46 -4.18 6.12
CA LYS A 88 -37.76 -2.76 5.88
C LYS A 88 -37.16 -2.24 4.58
N GLY A 89 -36.41 -3.06 3.84
CA GLY A 89 -35.70 -2.66 2.63
C GLY A 89 -34.66 -1.56 2.89
N ILE A 90 -33.98 -1.55 4.05
CA ILE A 90 -32.99 -0.53 4.39
C ILE A 90 -31.59 -1.11 4.33
N VAL A 91 -30.66 -0.42 3.66
CA VAL A 91 -29.22 -0.75 3.66
C VAL A 91 -28.43 0.43 4.21
N PHE A 92 -27.50 0.13 5.11
CA PHE A 92 -26.53 1.08 5.62
C PHE A 92 -25.19 0.85 4.93
N VAL A 93 -24.59 1.92 4.45
CA VAL A 93 -23.27 1.93 3.84
C VAL A 93 -22.40 2.93 4.57
N ARG A 94 -21.30 2.44 5.14
CA ARG A 94 -20.21 3.26 5.62
C ARG A 94 -19.30 3.59 4.46
N SER A 95 -18.89 4.85 4.38
CA SER A 95 -17.94 5.30 3.39
C SER A 95 -16.89 6.20 4.00
N ILE A 96 -15.73 6.20 3.36
CA ILE A 96 -14.64 7.13 3.66
C ILE A 96 -14.37 7.91 2.39
N ASP A 97 -14.38 9.22 2.50
CA ASP A 97 -13.87 10.09 1.47
C ASP A 97 -12.36 10.23 1.69
N TYR A 98 -11.59 9.52 0.85
CA TYR A 98 -10.14 9.55 0.88
C TYR A 98 -9.65 9.67 -0.56
N PRO A 99 -9.01 10.78 -0.96
CA PRO A 99 -8.47 10.93 -2.30
C PRO A 99 -7.15 10.18 -2.42
N SER A 100 -6.92 9.57 -3.59
CA SER A 100 -5.60 9.07 -3.95
C SER A 100 -4.99 9.91 -5.05
N VAL A 101 -3.74 10.31 -4.82
CA VAL A 101 -2.95 11.10 -5.77
C VAL A 101 -1.85 10.21 -6.31
N TYR A 102 -1.94 9.89 -7.60
CA TYR A 102 -0.99 9.01 -8.26
C TYR A 102 -0.17 9.79 -9.26
N GLY A 103 1.15 9.80 -9.05
CA GLY A 103 2.09 10.25 -10.08
C GLY A 103 2.09 9.33 -11.30
N PRO A 104 2.86 9.69 -12.34
CA PRO A 104 3.02 8.85 -13.50
C PRO A 104 3.48 7.44 -13.12
N VAL A 105 2.86 6.45 -13.75
CA VAL A 105 3.17 5.04 -13.55
C VAL A 105 4.49 4.72 -14.24
N ASN A 106 5.37 4.05 -13.51
CA ASN A 106 6.67 3.66 -14.00
C ASN A 106 6.63 2.24 -14.56
N LYS A 107 7.24 2.07 -15.74
CA LYS A 107 7.53 0.76 -16.32
C LYS A 107 8.74 0.15 -15.62
N ARG A 108 8.62 -1.11 -15.21
CA ARG A 108 9.71 -1.92 -14.66
C ARG A 108 9.80 -3.22 -15.44
N THR A 109 10.92 -3.40 -16.14
CA THR A 109 11.29 -4.69 -16.72
C THR A 109 11.66 -5.66 -15.59
N PRO A 110 11.31 -6.95 -15.69
CA PRO A 110 11.84 -7.95 -14.79
C PRO A 110 13.36 -7.95 -14.84
N PRO A 111 14.03 -8.17 -13.71
CA PRO A 111 15.47 -8.44 -13.71
C PRO A 111 15.79 -9.63 -14.63
N THR A 112 16.94 -9.60 -15.31
CA THR A 112 17.45 -10.76 -16.05
C THR A 112 17.75 -11.93 -15.10
N LYS A 113 18.00 -13.14 -15.64
CA LYS A 113 18.39 -14.29 -14.81
C LYS A 113 19.65 -13.98 -13.99
N GLU A 114 20.62 -13.30 -14.58
CA GLU A 114 21.86 -12.88 -13.92
C GLU A 114 21.58 -11.86 -12.81
N GLU A 115 20.72 -10.88 -13.07
CA GLU A 115 20.31 -9.89 -12.06
C GLU A 115 19.49 -10.54 -10.93
N LEU A 116 18.64 -11.53 -11.24
CA LEU A 116 17.92 -12.34 -10.26
C LEU A 116 18.86 -13.14 -9.38
N GLU A 117 19.86 -13.80 -9.96
CA GLU A 117 20.89 -14.51 -9.20
C GLU A 117 21.70 -13.55 -8.34
N GLN A 118 22.11 -12.39 -8.87
CA GLN A 118 22.77 -11.35 -8.08
C GLN A 118 21.89 -10.86 -6.92
N LEU A 119 20.60 -10.62 -7.15
CA LEU A 119 19.67 -10.19 -6.09
C LEU A 119 19.46 -11.28 -5.04
N LYS A 120 19.35 -12.56 -5.43
CA LYS A 120 19.28 -13.70 -4.50
C LYS A 120 20.56 -13.80 -3.67
N LEU A 121 21.72 -13.64 -4.30
CA LEU A 121 23.03 -13.63 -3.64
C LEU A 121 23.13 -12.45 -2.66
N MET A 122 22.72 -11.25 -3.05
CA MET A 122 22.66 -10.08 -2.16
C MET A 122 21.69 -10.30 -0.98
N ALA A 123 20.55 -10.95 -1.20
CA ALA A 123 19.62 -11.31 -0.13
C ALA A 123 20.22 -12.33 0.85
N SER A 124 21.02 -13.28 0.36
CA SER A 124 21.79 -14.19 1.23
C SER A 124 22.83 -13.42 2.05
N GLY A 125 23.53 -12.46 1.44
CA GLY A 125 24.46 -11.55 2.15
C GLY A 125 23.76 -10.70 3.20
N GLN A 126 22.54 -10.24 2.93
CA GLN A 126 21.72 -9.54 3.90
C GLN A 126 21.33 -10.42 5.08
N THR A 127 20.93 -11.66 4.84
CA THR A 127 20.60 -12.60 5.92
C THR A 127 21.80 -12.83 6.83
N ILE A 128 22.98 -13.07 6.24
CA ILE A 128 24.25 -13.19 7.00
C ILE A 128 24.54 -11.92 7.80
N TYR A 129 24.37 -10.74 7.18
CA TYR A 129 24.59 -9.47 7.86
C TYR A 129 23.66 -9.29 9.06
N MET A 130 22.37 -9.61 8.90
CA MET A 130 21.35 -9.47 9.95
C MET A 130 21.59 -10.44 11.11
N SER A 131 22.01 -11.68 10.84
CA SER A 131 22.25 -12.68 11.88
C SER A 131 23.57 -12.49 12.62
N THR A 132 24.58 -11.98 11.93
CA THR A 132 25.98 -12.11 12.38
C THR A 132 26.64 -10.75 12.65
N CYS A 133 26.27 -9.69 11.93
CA CYS A 133 27.01 -8.41 11.93
C CYS A 133 26.20 -7.25 12.51
N ALA A 134 24.88 -7.25 12.34
CA ALA A 134 24.00 -6.11 12.60
C ALA A 134 23.98 -5.65 14.06
N ASN A 135 24.17 -6.56 15.02
CA ASN A 135 24.19 -6.23 16.45
C ASN A 135 25.34 -5.27 16.82
N CYS A 136 26.45 -5.31 16.07
CA CYS A 136 27.60 -4.42 16.31
C CYS A 136 27.66 -3.27 15.30
N HIS A 137 27.33 -3.51 14.03
CA HIS A 137 27.45 -2.52 12.94
C HIS A 137 26.15 -1.75 12.63
N GLY A 138 25.08 -2.01 13.39
CA GLY A 138 23.77 -1.39 13.23
C GLY A 138 22.92 -2.09 12.15
N PHE A 139 21.60 -2.18 12.38
CA PHE A 139 20.68 -2.81 11.40
C PHE A 139 20.63 -2.09 10.05
N ASP A 140 21.02 -0.81 10.03
CA ASP A 140 21.10 0.05 8.85
C ASP A 140 22.53 0.28 8.36
N ARG A 141 23.53 -0.43 8.93
CA ARG A 141 24.97 -0.31 8.62
C ARG A 141 25.60 1.03 9.00
N ARG A 142 24.91 1.87 9.80
CA ARG A 142 25.43 3.17 10.23
C ARG A 142 26.41 3.11 11.40
N GLY A 143 26.75 1.91 11.86
CA GLY A 143 27.67 1.69 12.97
C GLY A 143 26.96 1.59 14.32
N GLY A 144 27.73 1.21 15.33
CA GLY A 144 27.30 0.98 16.70
C GLY A 144 28.52 0.71 17.58
N ILE A 145 28.64 -0.51 18.10
CA ILE A 145 29.88 -1.00 18.74
C ILE A 145 31.00 -1.10 17.68
N GLY A 146 30.66 -1.56 16.48
CA GLY A 146 31.53 -1.58 15.31
C GLY A 146 31.35 -0.34 14.42
N PRO A 147 32.32 -0.03 13.55
CA PRO A 147 32.28 1.14 12.67
C PRO A 147 31.17 1.06 11.62
N GLU A 148 30.83 2.23 11.06
CA GLU A 148 29.93 2.38 9.92
C GLU A 148 30.45 1.64 8.68
N LEU A 149 29.55 0.99 7.93
CA LEU A 149 29.90 0.17 6.77
C LEU A 149 29.40 0.73 5.43
N LEU A 150 28.62 1.80 5.38
CA LEU A 150 28.07 2.32 4.12
C LEU A 150 29.16 2.88 3.19
N THR A 151 30.25 3.38 3.75
CA THR A 151 31.41 3.90 3.00
C THR A 151 32.53 2.86 2.81
N MET A 152 32.27 1.60 3.16
CA MET A 152 33.29 0.53 3.17
C MET A 152 33.93 0.29 1.81
N LYS A 153 33.15 0.39 0.72
CA LYS A 153 33.62 0.23 -0.67
C LYS A 153 34.83 1.11 -1.01
N ASN A 154 34.94 2.28 -0.37
CA ASN A 154 36.02 3.23 -0.63
C ASN A 154 37.34 2.85 0.08
N LYS A 155 37.29 1.90 1.02
CA LYS A 155 38.41 1.55 1.91
C LYS A 155 38.87 0.10 1.78
N PHE A 156 38.00 -0.82 1.34
CA PHE A 156 38.32 -2.24 1.27
C PHE A 156 37.84 -2.87 -0.05
N ASN A 157 38.73 -3.60 -0.71
CA ASN A 157 38.36 -4.51 -1.80
C ASN A 157 37.88 -5.86 -1.22
N LEU A 158 37.31 -6.73 -2.06
CA LEU A 158 36.76 -8.02 -1.66
C LEU A 158 37.79 -8.91 -0.93
N LYS A 159 39.05 -8.93 -1.37
CA LYS A 159 40.10 -9.77 -0.79
C LYS A 159 40.47 -9.32 0.62
N ASP A 160 40.61 -8.01 0.82
CA ASP A 160 40.91 -7.43 2.13
C ASP A 160 39.74 -7.62 3.10
N PHE A 161 38.51 -7.48 2.59
CA PHE A 161 37.30 -7.77 3.35
C PHE A 161 37.23 -9.24 3.77
N GLN A 162 37.55 -10.16 2.86
CA GLN A 162 37.55 -11.58 3.17
C GLN A 162 38.56 -11.94 4.26
N GLN A 163 39.76 -11.39 4.20
CA GLN A 163 40.76 -11.58 5.25
C GLN A 163 40.30 -10.99 6.59
N LEU A 164 39.68 -9.81 6.58
CA LEU A 164 39.18 -9.14 7.77
C LEU A 164 38.04 -9.93 8.45
N VAL A 165 37.07 -10.43 7.68
CA VAL A 165 35.95 -11.21 8.21
C VAL A 165 36.39 -12.60 8.68
N THR A 166 37.32 -13.24 7.97
CA THR A 166 37.79 -14.58 8.32
C THR A 166 38.65 -14.56 9.58
N ASN A 167 39.54 -13.57 9.73
CA ASN A 167 40.51 -13.53 10.82
C ASN A 167 40.10 -12.62 11.99
N GLY A 168 39.10 -11.75 11.79
CA GLY A 168 38.76 -10.71 12.76
C GLY A 168 39.83 -9.61 12.86
N LYS A 169 39.54 -8.57 13.65
CA LYS A 169 40.51 -7.50 13.94
C LYS A 169 40.13 -6.75 15.21
N GLY A 170 41.05 -6.74 16.19
CA GLY A 170 40.78 -6.15 17.50
C GLY A 170 39.58 -6.82 18.16
N GLU A 171 38.59 -6.02 18.56
CA GLU A 171 37.32 -6.49 19.15
C GLU A 171 36.35 -7.13 18.14
N MET A 172 36.62 -7.04 16.82
CA MET A 172 35.80 -7.70 15.81
C MET A 172 36.14 -9.20 15.76
N PRO A 173 35.21 -10.10 16.10
CA PRO A 173 35.47 -11.54 16.14
C PRO A 173 35.68 -12.12 14.74
N ALA A 174 36.51 -13.15 14.66
CA ALA A 174 36.71 -13.96 13.45
C ALA A 174 35.45 -14.76 13.10
N ASN A 175 35.15 -14.88 11.81
CA ASN A 175 34.03 -15.69 11.31
C ASN A 175 34.52 -16.78 10.33
N PRO A 176 35.33 -17.75 10.80
CA PRO A 176 35.91 -18.79 9.93
C PRO A 176 34.86 -19.79 9.41
N GLY A 177 33.65 -19.78 9.97
CA GLY A 177 32.54 -20.62 9.52
C GLY A 177 31.83 -20.12 8.26
N LEU A 178 32.13 -18.92 7.77
CA LEU A 178 31.59 -18.41 6.51
C LEU A 178 32.43 -18.92 5.33
N THR A 179 31.77 -19.46 4.32
CA THR A 179 32.46 -19.86 3.08
C THR A 179 32.91 -18.64 2.29
N GLU A 180 33.82 -18.83 1.32
CA GLU A 180 34.25 -17.74 0.43
C GLU A 180 33.06 -17.12 -0.33
N THR A 181 32.08 -17.95 -0.69
CA THR A 181 30.83 -17.50 -1.32
C THR A 181 29.97 -16.66 -0.39
N ASP A 182 29.84 -17.06 0.88
CA ASP A 182 29.07 -16.31 1.89
C ASP A 182 29.69 -14.95 2.15
N VAL A 183 31.03 -14.90 2.27
CA VAL A 183 31.78 -13.66 2.48
C VAL A 183 31.66 -12.73 1.27
N LYS A 184 31.69 -13.26 0.05
CA LYS A 184 31.45 -12.49 -1.17
C LYS A 184 30.03 -11.91 -1.20
N ASN A 185 29.02 -12.72 -0.89
CA ASN A 185 27.63 -12.28 -0.86
C ASN A 185 27.40 -11.19 0.20
N LEU A 186 28.03 -11.33 1.36
CA LEU A 186 28.05 -10.34 2.43
C LEU A 186 28.72 -9.02 1.97
N TYR A 187 29.85 -9.10 1.28
CA TYR A 187 30.54 -7.95 0.71
C TYR A 187 29.64 -7.20 -0.28
N ASP A 188 29.07 -7.92 -1.24
CA ASP A 188 28.18 -7.38 -2.27
C ASP A 188 26.96 -6.70 -1.65
N TYR A 189 26.37 -7.29 -0.59
CA TYR A 189 25.30 -6.65 0.17
C TYR A 189 25.77 -5.34 0.82
N ILE A 190 26.88 -5.32 1.57
CA ILE A 190 27.33 -4.16 2.34
C ILE A 190 27.62 -2.95 1.44
N ILE A 191 28.19 -3.16 0.25
CA ILE A 191 28.56 -2.07 -0.66
C ILE A 191 27.36 -1.49 -1.46
N THR A 192 26.18 -2.10 -1.37
CA THR A 192 24.97 -1.54 -2.02
C THR A 192 24.29 -0.49 -1.13
N ALA A 193 23.74 0.56 -1.75
CA ALA A 193 23.03 1.62 -1.04
C ALA A 193 21.84 1.08 -0.21
N PRO A 194 21.57 1.61 0.99
CA PRO A 194 20.52 1.10 1.86
C PRO A 194 19.14 1.32 1.22
N GLY A 195 18.52 0.24 0.74
CA GLY A 195 17.08 0.20 0.52
C GLY A 195 16.38 0.16 1.88
N GLY A 196 15.48 1.12 2.13
CA GLY A 196 14.79 1.26 3.42
C GLY A 196 14.11 -0.03 3.89
N GLY A 197 14.74 -0.76 4.80
CA GLY A 197 14.25 -2.02 5.35
C GLY A 197 13.51 -1.80 6.67
N GLY A 198 12.17 -1.83 6.62
CA GLY A 198 11.32 -1.83 7.79
C GLY A 198 11.47 -3.10 8.64
N GLY A 199 11.53 -2.91 9.96
CA GLY A 199 11.74 -3.94 10.98
C GLY A 199 10.81 -5.15 10.89
N ASN A 200 11.33 -6.30 11.33
CA ASN A 200 10.70 -7.62 11.24
C ASN A 200 9.49 -7.75 12.17
N ARG A 201 8.29 -7.95 11.61
CA ARG A 201 7.10 -8.46 12.32
C ARG A 201 6.46 -9.55 11.48
N GLY A 202 7.07 -10.73 11.48
CA GLY A 202 6.52 -11.94 10.90
C GLY A 202 6.52 -13.03 11.96
N GLY A 203 5.44 -13.13 12.74
CA GLY A 203 5.16 -14.34 13.52
C GLY A 203 4.59 -15.44 12.62
N PRO A 204 4.70 -16.72 13.00
CA PRO A 204 4.17 -17.82 12.22
C PRO A 204 2.64 -17.73 12.14
N ILE A 205 2.12 -17.67 10.92
CA ILE A 205 0.69 -17.79 10.63
C ILE A 205 0.34 -19.26 10.76
N ASN A 206 -0.15 -19.66 11.94
CA ASN A 206 -0.80 -20.97 12.10
C ASN A 206 -2.06 -20.97 11.22
N GLN A 207 -2.06 -21.82 10.19
CA GLN A 207 -3.21 -22.07 9.33
C GLN A 207 -4.33 -22.71 10.17
N LEU A 208 -5.24 -21.89 10.68
CA LEU A 208 -6.52 -22.37 11.21
C LEU A 208 -7.35 -22.86 10.03
N LYS A 209 -7.57 -24.18 9.95
CA LYS A 209 -8.59 -24.77 9.08
C LYS A 209 -9.96 -24.29 9.56
N ILE A 210 -10.57 -23.37 8.84
CA ILE A 210 -11.96 -22.98 9.06
C ILE A 210 -12.85 -24.06 8.43
N THR A 211 -13.49 -24.88 9.25
CA THR A 211 -14.51 -25.84 8.81
C THR A 211 -15.89 -25.23 8.98
N GLY A 212 -16.41 -24.65 7.91
CA GLY A 212 -17.81 -24.22 7.77
C GLY A 212 -18.31 -24.55 6.36
N PRO A 213 -19.62 -24.72 6.16
CA PRO A 213 -20.18 -25.03 4.84
C PRO A 213 -19.85 -23.87 3.87
N VAL A 214 -18.94 -24.12 2.94
CA VAL A 214 -18.63 -23.19 1.85
C VAL A 214 -19.71 -23.38 0.78
N VAL A 215 -20.45 -22.31 0.48
CA VAL A 215 -21.37 -22.27 -0.65
C VAL A 215 -20.62 -22.53 -1.96
N ASP A 216 -21.29 -23.27 -2.84
CA ASP A 216 -20.84 -23.87 -4.10
C ASP A 216 -19.60 -23.25 -4.76
N SER A 217 -18.65 -24.12 -5.09
CA SER A 217 -17.29 -23.78 -5.54
C SER A 217 -17.28 -23.13 -6.92
N GLY A 218 -17.43 -21.81 -6.95
CA GLY A 218 -17.20 -20.95 -8.13
C GLY A 218 -15.90 -20.14 -8.10
N GLY A 219 -15.06 -20.32 -7.07
CA GLY A 219 -13.77 -19.63 -6.98
C GLY A 219 -12.76 -20.18 -8.01
N ALA A 220 -11.96 -19.29 -8.62
CA ALA A 220 -10.90 -19.69 -9.55
C ALA A 220 -10.04 -20.82 -8.92
N PRO A 221 -9.78 -21.94 -9.65
CA PRO A 221 -9.14 -23.15 -9.09
C PRO A 221 -7.78 -22.92 -8.39
N GLY A 222 -7.13 -21.78 -8.64
CA GLY A 222 -5.81 -21.45 -8.10
C GLY A 222 -5.80 -20.92 -6.66
N GLY A 223 -6.94 -20.66 -6.02
CA GLY A 223 -7.02 -20.01 -4.69
C GLY A 223 -6.51 -20.86 -3.51
N LEU A 224 -6.31 -22.17 -3.69
CA LEU A 224 -5.88 -23.11 -2.64
C LEU A 224 -4.38 -23.44 -2.70
N LEU A 225 -3.67 -23.02 -3.74
CA LEU A 225 -2.24 -23.21 -3.84
C LEU A 225 -1.52 -22.14 -3.01
N THR A 226 -1.20 -22.46 -1.76
CA THR A 226 -0.24 -21.66 -1.00
C THR A 226 1.14 -21.85 -1.64
N ARG A 227 1.50 -20.96 -2.57
CA ARG A 227 2.88 -20.92 -3.07
C ARG A 227 3.79 -20.49 -1.92
N PRO A 228 4.88 -21.23 -1.62
CA PRO A 228 5.89 -20.74 -0.71
C PRO A 228 6.50 -19.48 -1.32
N VAL A 229 6.08 -18.31 -0.83
CA VAL A 229 6.73 -17.05 -1.16
C VAL A 229 7.99 -17.02 -0.32
N ASN A 230 9.09 -17.59 -0.83
CA ASN A 230 10.41 -17.39 -0.22
C ASN A 230 10.60 -15.88 -0.03
N GLY A 231 10.99 -15.47 1.19
CA GLY A 231 10.94 -14.10 1.71
C GLY A 231 11.64 -13.00 0.88
N PHE A 232 12.26 -13.38 -0.23
CA PHE A 232 12.76 -12.54 -1.30
C PHE A 232 11.70 -11.60 -1.90
N PHE A 233 10.51 -12.11 -2.26
CA PHE A 233 9.49 -11.29 -2.95
C PHE A 233 8.59 -10.49 -1.99
N GLY A 234 8.40 -10.95 -0.76
CA GLY A 234 7.42 -10.38 0.17
C GLY A 234 7.92 -9.15 0.95
N ARG A 235 9.24 -8.95 1.09
CA ARG A 235 9.79 -7.91 1.99
C ARG A 235 10.72 -6.89 1.31
N PHE A 236 11.48 -7.30 0.30
CA PHE A 236 12.37 -6.41 -0.47
C PHE A 236 11.98 -6.32 -1.96
N GLY A 237 11.17 -7.27 -2.45
CA GLY A 237 10.62 -7.32 -3.81
C GLY A 237 9.24 -6.66 -4.00
N MET A 238 8.82 -5.76 -3.08
CA MET A 238 7.49 -5.13 -3.03
C MET A 238 7.04 -4.46 -4.35
N SER A 239 7.94 -4.21 -5.30
CA SER A 239 7.61 -3.62 -6.59
C SER A 239 7.31 -4.62 -7.70
N TYR A 240 7.72 -5.88 -7.55
CA TYR A 240 7.50 -6.89 -8.58
C TYR A 240 6.39 -7.85 -8.21
N GLY A 241 6.09 -8.12 -6.93
CA GLY A 241 5.18 -9.22 -6.59
C GLY A 241 5.75 -10.59 -7.02
N PRO A 242 5.04 -11.70 -6.79
CA PRO A 242 5.54 -13.01 -7.21
C PRO A 242 5.65 -13.09 -8.75
N PRO A 243 6.62 -13.85 -9.29
CA PRO A 243 6.67 -14.14 -10.72
C PRO A 243 5.40 -14.89 -11.13
N TYR A 244 4.96 -14.70 -12.38
CA TYR A 244 3.89 -15.51 -12.95
C TYR A 244 4.35 -17.00 -13.03
N PRO A 245 3.43 -17.98 -13.04
CA PRO A 245 3.79 -19.36 -13.34
C PRO A 245 4.49 -19.45 -14.70
N ASP A 246 5.48 -20.35 -14.84
CA ASP A 246 6.29 -20.47 -16.05
C ASP A 246 5.44 -20.87 -17.28
N GLU A 247 4.29 -21.51 -17.04
CA GLU A 247 3.36 -21.97 -18.07
C GLU A 247 2.44 -20.86 -18.59
N VAL A 248 2.44 -19.68 -17.95
CA VAL A 248 1.58 -18.56 -18.32
C VAL A 248 2.36 -17.57 -19.17
N ASP A 249 1.90 -17.37 -20.41
CA ASP A 249 2.34 -16.27 -21.26
C ASP A 249 1.81 -14.94 -20.68
N ALA A 250 2.61 -14.33 -19.82
CA ALA A 250 2.29 -13.08 -19.16
C ALA A 250 3.27 -11.98 -19.60
N PRO A 251 2.80 -10.72 -19.72
CA PRO A 251 3.69 -9.59 -19.98
C PRO A 251 4.81 -9.54 -18.95
N THR A 252 6.05 -9.46 -19.45
CA THR A 252 7.23 -9.32 -18.61
C THR A 252 7.21 -7.96 -17.90
N ASP A 253 6.89 -6.91 -18.63
CA ASP A 253 6.84 -5.56 -18.12
C ASP A 253 5.74 -5.37 -17.06
N ARG A 254 6.13 -4.81 -15.91
CA ARG A 254 5.19 -4.44 -14.83
C ARG A 254 5.17 -2.94 -14.66
N TYR A 255 3.98 -2.41 -14.41
CA TYR A 255 3.75 -1.00 -14.20
C TYR A 255 3.46 -0.76 -12.71
N PHE A 256 4.11 0.23 -12.11
CA PHE A 256 3.98 0.50 -10.67
C PHE A 256 3.84 1.99 -10.38
N ILE A 257 3.25 2.28 -9.23
CA ILE A 257 2.99 3.65 -8.77
C ILE A 257 4.06 4.02 -7.72
N PRO A 258 5.00 4.92 -8.04
CA PRO A 258 5.96 5.44 -7.07
C PRO A 258 5.42 6.68 -6.33
N PRO A 259 5.64 6.83 -5.01
CA PRO A 259 5.85 5.79 -4.00
C PRO A 259 4.51 5.34 -3.38
N GLY A 260 3.92 4.24 -3.85
CA GLY A 260 2.84 3.51 -3.17
C GLY A 260 1.41 3.82 -3.64
N TRP A 261 0.44 3.71 -2.73
CA TRP A 261 -1.01 3.73 -3.00
C TRP A 261 -1.62 5.13 -3.15
N GLY A 262 -0.80 6.16 -3.39
CA GLY A 262 -1.25 7.55 -3.52
C GLY A 262 -1.89 8.12 -2.26
N LEU A 263 -1.46 7.66 -1.08
CA LEU A 263 -2.09 7.95 0.22
C LEU A 263 -1.48 9.15 0.97
N SER A 264 -0.64 9.94 0.30
CA SER A 264 0.15 10.98 0.98
C SER A 264 -0.67 12.21 1.36
N PHE A 265 -1.84 12.40 0.75
CA PHE A 265 -2.60 13.66 0.83
C PHE A 265 -4.05 13.47 1.26
N PRO A 266 -4.33 12.81 2.40
CA PRO A 266 -5.71 12.60 2.88
C PRO A 266 -6.45 13.90 3.23
N TYR A 267 -5.69 14.93 3.62
CA TYR A 267 -6.20 16.17 4.20
C TYR A 267 -6.61 17.22 3.16
N ILE A 268 -6.48 16.92 1.86
CA ILE A 268 -6.72 17.93 0.81
C ILE A 268 -8.19 18.18 0.53
N ILE A 269 -9.09 17.29 0.98
CA ILE A 269 -10.53 17.41 0.80
C ILE A 269 -11.22 17.87 2.08
N SER A 270 -12.24 18.69 1.92
CA SER A 270 -13.10 19.14 3.02
C SER A 270 -13.91 17.98 3.62
N PRO A 271 -14.21 18.07 4.93
CA PRO A 271 -15.09 17.11 5.59
C PRO A 271 -16.54 17.15 5.05
N PRO A 272 -17.36 16.11 5.28
CA PRO A 272 -17.08 14.95 6.13
C PRO A 272 -16.15 13.92 5.46
N TRP A 273 -15.13 13.45 6.19
CA TRP A 273 -14.19 12.44 5.65
C TRP A 273 -14.70 11.01 5.78
N SER A 274 -15.74 10.78 6.58
CA SER A 274 -16.41 9.50 6.67
C SER A 274 -17.86 9.66 7.09
N THR A 275 -18.74 8.86 6.50
CA THR A 275 -20.19 8.89 6.74
C THR A 275 -20.79 7.49 6.86
N ILE A 276 -21.91 7.37 7.57
CA ILE A 276 -22.87 6.27 7.43
C ILE A 276 -24.05 6.83 6.62
N THR A 277 -24.39 6.14 5.55
CA THR A 277 -25.52 6.46 4.67
C THR A 277 -26.57 5.37 4.80
N ALA A 278 -27.81 5.74 5.10
CA ALA A 278 -28.94 4.83 5.03
C ALA A 278 -29.68 5.01 3.71
N TYR A 279 -29.80 3.94 2.93
CA TYR A 279 -30.64 3.86 1.75
C TYR A 279 -31.95 3.18 2.06
N ASP A 280 -33.03 3.72 1.50
CA ASP A 280 -34.28 3.02 1.33
C ASP A 280 -34.31 2.39 -0.07
N LEU A 281 -34.17 1.06 -0.12
CA LEU A 281 -34.13 0.30 -1.36
C LEU A 281 -35.49 0.26 -2.07
N ASN A 282 -36.59 0.52 -1.36
CA ASN A 282 -37.93 0.56 -1.97
C ASN A 282 -38.10 1.82 -2.84
N THR A 283 -37.42 2.90 -2.47
CA THR A 283 -37.50 4.19 -3.18
C THR A 283 -36.24 4.54 -3.96
N GLY A 284 -35.13 3.85 -3.70
CA GLY A 284 -33.81 4.15 -4.28
C GLY A 284 -33.18 5.43 -3.73
N LYS A 285 -33.68 5.97 -2.61
CA LYS A 285 -33.25 7.27 -2.06
C LYS A 285 -32.38 7.11 -0.82
N ILE A 286 -31.54 8.10 -0.58
CA ILE A 286 -30.87 8.27 0.72
C ILE A 286 -31.93 8.73 1.73
N LYS A 287 -32.13 7.92 2.78
CA LYS A 287 -33.01 8.24 3.90
C LYS A 287 -32.36 9.22 4.87
N TRP A 288 -31.08 9.01 5.16
CA TRP A 288 -30.25 9.95 5.91
C TRP A 288 -28.76 9.63 5.69
N GLN A 289 -27.90 10.60 5.99
CA GLN A 289 -26.46 10.44 6.00
C GLN A 289 -25.87 11.22 7.18
N VAL A 290 -24.99 10.59 7.94
CA VAL A 290 -24.38 11.19 9.13
C VAL A 290 -22.86 10.95 9.16
N PRO A 291 -22.05 11.93 9.60
CA PRO A 291 -20.61 11.72 9.77
C PRO A 291 -20.29 10.71 10.87
N ILE A 292 -19.18 9.98 10.71
CA ILE A 292 -18.71 9.02 11.72
C ILE A 292 -17.72 9.70 12.65
N GLY A 293 -18.18 10.02 13.86
CA GLY A 293 -17.37 10.69 14.86
C GLY A 293 -16.93 12.09 14.43
N THR A 294 -15.90 12.59 15.09
CA THR A 294 -15.36 13.92 14.85
C THR A 294 -13.86 13.89 15.05
N ASP A 295 -13.13 14.47 14.10
CA ASP A 295 -11.69 14.69 14.23
C ASP A 295 -11.38 15.78 15.28
N GLU A 296 -10.53 15.46 16.26
CA GLU A 296 -10.23 16.35 17.39
C GLU A 296 -9.46 17.61 16.97
N GLU A 297 -8.53 17.51 16.02
CA GLU A 297 -7.79 18.66 15.50
C GLU A 297 -8.73 19.61 14.74
N ALA A 298 -9.69 19.04 14.03
CA ALA A 298 -10.75 19.81 13.40
C ALA A 298 -11.66 20.51 14.44
N VAL A 299 -12.01 19.84 15.54
CA VAL A 299 -12.79 20.43 16.65
C VAL A 299 -12.05 21.57 17.33
N LYS A 300 -10.74 21.45 17.57
CA LYS A 300 -9.91 22.53 18.13
C LYS A 300 -9.97 23.80 17.28
N GLN A 301 -10.24 23.67 15.99
CA GLN A 301 -10.44 24.77 15.05
C GLN A 301 -11.92 25.17 14.90
N GLY A 302 -12.78 24.78 15.84
CA GLY A 302 -14.19 25.20 15.96
C GLY A 302 -15.18 24.38 15.13
N ARG A 303 -14.79 23.22 14.61
CA ARG A 303 -15.62 22.46 13.65
C ARG A 303 -16.51 21.42 14.30
N LYS A 304 -17.55 21.05 13.56
CA LYS A 304 -18.52 20.02 13.91
C LYS A 304 -18.75 19.12 12.70
N ASN A 305 -19.26 17.91 12.92
CA ASN A 305 -19.72 17.01 11.85
C ASN A 305 -18.63 16.65 10.83
N THR A 306 -17.37 16.53 11.27
CA THR A 306 -16.24 16.35 10.36
C THR A 306 -16.03 14.91 9.91
N GLY A 307 -16.61 13.95 10.65
CA GLY A 307 -16.20 12.56 10.51
C GLY A 307 -14.74 12.38 10.94
N VAL A 308 -14.21 11.17 10.74
CA VAL A 308 -12.79 10.87 10.96
C VAL A 308 -12.13 10.40 9.66
N LEU A 309 -10.92 10.88 9.39
CA LEU A 309 -10.14 10.61 8.16
C LEU A 309 -9.78 9.13 7.95
N ARG A 310 -9.83 8.32 9.01
CA ARG A 310 -9.49 6.89 8.97
C ARG A 310 -10.50 6.03 9.74
N ALA A 311 -11.80 6.20 9.47
CA ALA A 311 -12.87 5.34 9.99
C ALA A 311 -12.86 3.91 9.41
N GLN A 312 -11.68 3.36 9.09
CA GLN A 312 -11.55 2.12 8.35
C GLN A 312 -11.66 0.90 9.29
N ARG A 313 -12.13 -0.24 8.74
CA ARG A 313 -12.00 -1.59 9.33
C ARG A 313 -12.88 -1.90 10.53
N GLN A 314 -13.93 -1.13 10.72
CA GLN A 314 -14.86 -1.31 11.81
C GLN A 314 -16.23 -1.68 11.23
N SER A 315 -16.86 -2.71 11.79
CA SER A 315 -18.10 -3.29 11.24
C SER A 315 -19.34 -2.64 11.84
N MET A 316 -20.47 -2.76 11.13
CA MET A 316 -21.77 -2.31 11.64
C MET A 316 -22.65 -3.50 11.98
N VAL A 317 -23.31 -3.44 13.14
CA VAL A 317 -24.38 -4.36 13.51
C VAL A 317 -25.66 -3.56 13.70
N VAL A 318 -26.74 -4.03 13.10
CA VAL A 318 -28.06 -3.43 13.25
C VAL A 318 -28.90 -4.30 14.16
N THR A 319 -29.49 -3.72 15.19
CA THR A 319 -30.37 -4.42 16.11
C THR A 319 -31.83 -4.36 15.64
N SER A 320 -32.69 -5.20 16.24
CA SER A 320 -34.15 -5.16 16.01
C SER A 320 -34.78 -3.81 16.35
N SER A 321 -34.19 -3.05 17.29
CA SER A 321 -34.58 -1.69 17.63
C SER A 321 -34.10 -0.63 16.62
N GLY A 322 -33.33 -1.01 15.60
CA GLY A 322 -32.75 -0.11 14.62
C GLY A 322 -31.50 0.64 15.10
N VAL A 323 -30.93 0.24 16.25
CA VAL A 323 -29.67 0.79 16.75
C VAL A 323 -28.52 0.24 15.91
N ILE A 324 -27.63 1.14 15.49
CA ILE A 324 -26.43 0.81 14.73
C ILE A 324 -25.25 0.84 15.69
N LEU A 325 -24.64 -0.32 15.92
CA LEU A 325 -23.41 -0.44 16.69
C LEU A 325 -22.22 -0.45 15.74
N TYR A 326 -21.20 0.32 16.10
CA TYR A 326 -19.98 0.45 15.34
C TYR A 326 -18.79 0.09 16.24
N ARG A 327 -17.99 -0.90 15.82
CA ARG A 327 -16.81 -1.38 16.57
C ARG A 327 -15.58 -1.38 15.71
#